data_AF-A0AAW2KJV5-F1
#
_entry.id   AF-A0AAW2KJV5-F1
#
_cell.length_a   1.000
_cell.length_b   1.000
_cell.length_c   1.000
_cell.angle_alpha   90.00
_cell.angle_beta   90.00
_cell.angle_gamma   90.00
#
_symmetry.space_group_name_H-M   'P 1'
#
loop_
_entity.id
_entity.type
_entity.pdbx_description
1 polymer ?
#
loop_
_entity_poly.entity_id
_entity_poly.type
_entity_poly.pdbx_seq_one_letter_code
_entity_poly.pdbx_strand_id
1 'polypeptide(L)'
;MGVQAFLKAWSQACQTKGGVLQIPQGNYSLSGADFQGPCNGQTSVFLNGTLKASSDPTLPLDHWIQFGNVDNLRIYGKGVLDGNGAMSWGKCSDLQKCKLPPTVRLLVELMEMESCLIPVI
;
A
#
# COMPACT_ATOMS: atom_id res chain seq x y z
N MET A 1 -9.15 -5.65 -11.96
CA MET A 1 -7.75 -6.08 -11.73
C MET A 1 -7.70 -6.71 -10.35
N GLY A 2 -7.21 -7.94 -10.23
CA GLY A 2 -7.09 -8.64 -8.94
C GLY A 2 -5.69 -8.50 -8.34
N VAL A 3 -5.53 -8.85 -7.06
CA VAL A 3 -4.25 -8.78 -6.32
C VAL A 3 -3.08 -9.41 -7.11
N GLN A 4 -3.28 -10.61 -7.68
CA GLN A 4 -2.23 -11.31 -8.44
C GLN A 4 -1.69 -10.49 -9.63
N ALA A 5 -2.52 -9.65 -10.26
CA ALA A 5 -2.07 -8.79 -11.36
C ALA A 5 -1.16 -7.67 -10.85
N PHE A 6 -1.47 -7.09 -9.68
CA PHE A 6 -0.59 -6.12 -9.03
C PHE A 6 0.75 -6.73 -8.63
N LEU A 7 0.74 -7.94 -8.04
CA LEU A 7 1.96 -8.63 -7.64
C LEU A 7 2.85 -8.99 -8.85
N LYS A 8 2.25 -9.43 -9.95
CA LYS A 8 2.98 -9.71 -11.19
C LYS A 8 3.60 -8.44 -11.79
N ALA A 9 2.82 -7.37 -11.89
CA ALA A 9 3.31 -6.09 -12.39
C ALA A 9 4.40 -5.49 -11.49
N TRP A 10 4.25 -5.62 -10.16
CA TRP A 10 5.27 -5.25 -9.19
C TRP A 10 6.56 -6.03 -9.38
N SER A 11 6.49 -7.35 -9.50
CA SER A 11 7.68 -8.19 -9.72
C SER A 11 8.47 -7.75 -10.95
N GLN A 12 7.78 -7.41 -12.04
CA GLN A 12 8.44 -6.88 -13.24
C GLN A 12 9.07 -5.50 -13.02
N ALA A 13 8.36 -4.60 -12.34
CA ALA A 13 8.88 -3.27 -12.02
C ALA A 13 10.11 -3.37 -11.10
N CYS A 14 10.04 -4.18 -10.05
CA CYS A 14 11.08 -4.36 -9.06
C CYS A 14 12.38 -4.97 -9.64
N GLN A 15 12.27 -5.86 -10.64
CA GLN A 15 13.44 -6.42 -11.33
C GLN A 15 14.06 -5.44 -12.35
N THR A 16 13.33 -4.40 -12.73
CA THR A 16 13.76 -3.39 -13.71
C THR A 16 14.39 -2.20 -13.00
N LYS A 17 15.60 -1.82 -13.43
CA LYS A 17 16.24 -0.61 -12.90
C LYS A 17 15.41 0.64 -13.25
N GLY A 18 14.92 1.35 -12.23
CA GLY A 18 14.00 2.48 -12.43
C GLY A 18 12.58 2.05 -12.82
N GLY A 19 12.20 0.80 -12.55
CA GLY A 19 10.91 0.26 -12.92
C GLY A 19 9.75 0.94 -12.19
N VAL A 20 8.60 0.97 -12.86
CA VAL A 20 7.40 1.66 -12.35
C VAL A 20 6.19 0.74 -12.41
N LEU A 21 5.57 0.50 -11.24
CA LEU A 21 4.23 -0.08 -11.16
C LEU A 21 3.20 0.99 -11.50
N GLN A 22 2.53 0.84 -12.65
CA GLN A 22 1.49 1.74 -13.12
C GLN A 22 0.12 1.26 -12.63
N ILE A 23 -0.56 2.09 -11.84
CA ILE A 23 -1.93 1.85 -11.37
C ILE A 23 -2.83 2.88 -12.05
N PRO A 24 -3.48 2.52 -13.16
CA PRO A 24 -4.26 3.46 -13.95
C PRO A 24 -5.53 3.88 -13.20
N GLN A 25 -6.24 4.85 -13.77
CA GLN A 25 -7.50 5.32 -13.23
C GLN A 25 -8.53 4.17 -13.16
N GLY A 26 -9.18 4.03 -12.01
CA GLY A 26 -10.12 2.96 -11.72
C GLY A 26 -10.28 2.78 -10.21
N ASN A 27 -11.19 1.89 -9.81
CA ASN A 27 -11.36 1.50 -8.41
C ASN A 27 -11.00 0.02 -8.25
N TYR A 28 -10.09 -0.27 -7.33
CA TYR A 28 -9.55 -1.60 -7.11
C TYR A 28 -9.66 -1.97 -5.63
N SER A 29 -10.42 -3.03 -5.33
CA SER A 29 -10.49 -3.59 -3.97
C SER A 29 -9.35 -4.59 -3.78
N LEU A 30 -8.57 -4.43 -2.71
CA LEU A 30 -7.44 -5.29 -2.36
C LEU A 30 -7.71 -6.01 -1.05
N SER A 31 -7.58 -7.33 -1.08
CA SER A 31 -7.65 -8.19 0.10
C SER A 31 -6.30 -8.34 0.85
N GLY A 32 -5.26 -7.65 0.38
CA GLY A 32 -3.86 -7.87 0.78
C GLY A 32 -2.95 -7.88 -0.45
N ALA A 33 -1.88 -7.11 -0.42
CA ALA A 33 -0.89 -7.05 -1.49
C ALA A 33 0.51 -6.80 -0.91
N ASP A 34 1.37 -7.81 -1.02
CA ASP A 34 2.74 -7.78 -0.49
C ASP A 34 3.72 -7.52 -1.63
N PHE A 35 4.12 -6.27 -1.74
CA PHE A 35 5.13 -5.79 -2.67
C PHE A 35 6.52 -5.99 -2.06
N GLN A 36 7.09 -7.17 -2.32
CA GLN A 36 8.38 -7.60 -1.78
C GLN A 36 9.54 -7.21 -2.69
N GLY A 37 10.65 -6.77 -2.10
CA GLY A 37 11.96 -6.68 -2.72
C GLY A 37 12.87 -7.87 -2.35
N PRO A 38 14.20 -7.76 -2.50
CA PRO A 38 14.93 -6.55 -2.91
C PRO A 38 14.68 -6.19 -4.38
N CYS A 39 14.65 -4.89 -4.68
CA CYS A 39 14.50 -4.38 -6.05
C CYS A 39 15.83 -3.94 -6.65
N ASN A 40 15.89 -3.87 -7.98
CA ASN A 40 17.07 -3.48 -8.75
C ASN A 40 17.27 -1.95 -8.73
N GLY A 41 17.51 -1.39 -7.54
CA GLY A 41 17.58 0.04 -7.29
C GLY A 41 16.20 0.69 -7.13
N GLN A 42 16.14 1.99 -7.43
CA GLN A 42 14.92 2.79 -7.26
C GLN A 42 13.74 2.16 -8.00
N THR A 43 12.66 1.91 -7.28
CA THR A 43 11.39 1.40 -7.82
C THR A 43 10.29 2.36 -7.47
N SER A 44 9.41 2.64 -8.43
CA SER A 44 8.32 3.60 -8.22
C SER A 44 6.94 2.99 -8.40
N VAL A 45 5.95 3.58 -7.74
CA VAL A 45 4.53 3.30 -7.94
C VAL A 45 3.87 4.58 -8.43
N PHE A 46 3.36 4.55 -9.67
CA PHE A 46 2.53 5.61 -10.20
C PHE A 46 1.07 5.28 -9.95
N LEU A 47 0.48 5.95 -8.95
CA LEU A 47 -0.89 5.75 -8.52
C LEU A 47 -1.80 6.83 -9.10
N ASN A 48 -2.64 6.46 -10.07
CA ASN A 48 -3.67 7.34 -10.64
C ASN A 48 -5.11 6.83 -10.42
N GLY A 49 -5.27 5.59 -9.95
CA GLY A 49 -6.54 5.03 -9.51
C GLY A 49 -6.73 5.05 -7.99
N THR A 50 -7.84 4.47 -7.55
CA THR A 50 -8.16 4.27 -6.14
C THR A 50 -7.92 2.81 -5.77
N LEU A 51 -6.99 2.57 -4.85
CA LEU A 51 -6.87 1.28 -4.17
C LEU A 51 -7.67 1.36 -2.88
N LYS A 52 -8.56 0.40 -2.63
CA LYS A 52 -9.41 0.35 -1.45
C LYS A 52 -9.19 -0.95 -0.69
N ALA A 53 -9.06 -0.86 0.63
CA ALA A 53 -8.99 -2.04 1.49
C ALA A 53 -10.31 -2.83 1.44
N SER A 54 -10.21 -4.14 1.27
CA SER A 54 -11.34 -5.05 1.40
C SER A 54 -11.93 -4.94 2.81
N SER A 55 -13.27 -4.98 2.90
CA SER A 55 -14.00 -5.03 4.16
C SER A 55 -14.20 -6.45 4.71
N ASP A 56 -13.60 -7.45 4.08
CA ASP A 56 -13.72 -8.85 4.49
C ASP A 56 -12.96 -9.10 5.81
N PRO A 57 -13.66 -9.37 6.93
CA PRO A 57 -13.03 -9.55 8.23
C PRO A 57 -12.29 -10.90 8.35
N THR A 58 -12.54 -11.83 7.43
CA THR A 58 -11.91 -13.16 7.41
C THR A 58 -10.50 -13.13 6.84
N LEU A 59 -10.06 -11.99 6.29
CA LEU A 59 -8.72 -11.84 5.77
C LEU A 59 -7.68 -12.10 6.86
N PRO A 60 -6.67 -12.95 6.58
CA PRO A 60 -5.69 -13.35 7.57
C PRO A 60 -4.65 -12.26 7.85
N LEU A 61 -4.50 -11.30 6.94
CA LEU A 61 -3.51 -10.23 7.03
C LEU A 61 -4.05 -9.05 7.85
N ASP A 62 -3.18 -8.47 8.66
CA ASP A 62 -3.40 -7.23 9.42
C ASP A 62 -3.05 -5.96 8.61
N HIS A 63 -2.75 -6.15 7.34
CA HIS A 63 -2.46 -5.13 6.35
C HIS A 63 -3.11 -5.47 5.01
N TRP A 64 -3.38 -4.44 4.21
CA TRP A 64 -3.96 -4.60 2.87
C TRP A 64 -2.98 -4.23 1.76
N ILE A 65 -1.95 -3.45 2.10
CA ILE A 65 -0.77 -3.15 1.26
C ILE A 65 0.46 -3.20 2.16
N GLN A 66 1.49 -3.92 1.73
CA GLN A 66 2.81 -3.91 2.35
C GLN A 66 3.90 -3.70 1.29
N PHE A 67 4.84 -2.80 1.57
CA PHE A 67 6.12 -2.77 0.88
C PHE A 67 7.20 -3.26 1.84
N GLY A 68 7.88 -4.36 1.49
CA GLY A 68 8.85 -5.01 2.36
C GLY A 68 10.19 -5.18 1.66
N ASN A 69 11.28 -4.81 2.35
CA ASN A 69 12.64 -4.93 1.83
C ASN A 69 12.84 -4.20 0.49
N VAL A 70 12.30 -2.98 0.37
CA VAL A 70 12.39 -2.15 -0.84
C VAL A 70 13.14 -0.87 -0.53
N ASP A 71 14.33 -0.75 -1.10
CA ASP A 71 15.13 0.46 -0.98
C ASP A 71 14.68 1.54 -1.97
N ASN A 72 14.68 2.80 -1.53
CA ASN A 72 14.38 3.97 -2.36
C ASN A 72 13.03 3.87 -3.10
N LEU A 73 11.99 3.38 -2.41
CA LEU A 73 10.62 3.35 -2.93
C LEU A 73 10.07 4.76 -3.14
N ARG A 74 9.52 5.04 -4.32
CA ARG A 74 8.81 6.29 -4.60
C ARG A 74 7.35 6.04 -4.96
N ILE A 75 6.41 6.63 -4.23
CA ILE A 75 4.98 6.59 -4.57
C ILE A 75 4.55 8.00 -5.01
N TYR A 76 3.91 8.12 -6.17
CA TYR A 76 3.51 9.41 -6.73
C TYR A 76 2.27 9.28 -7.64
N GLY A 77 1.62 10.40 -7.95
CA GLY A 77 0.42 10.45 -8.79
C GLY A 77 -0.73 11.18 -8.10
N LYS A 78 -1.94 11.06 -8.66
CA LYS A 78 -3.16 11.74 -8.20
C LYS A 78 -4.24 10.79 -7.66
N GLY A 79 -3.92 9.50 -7.58
CA GLY A 79 -4.83 8.48 -7.08
C GLY A 79 -4.95 8.46 -5.56
N VAL A 80 -5.67 7.46 -5.05
CA VAL A 80 -6.10 7.39 -3.65
C VAL A 80 -5.81 6.02 -3.05
N LEU A 81 -5.31 6.01 -1.81
CA LEU A 81 -5.26 4.82 -0.95
C LEU A 81 -6.38 4.93 0.09
N ASP A 82 -7.49 4.23 -0.13
CA ASP A 82 -8.63 4.19 0.79
C ASP A 82 -8.52 2.97 1.71
N GLY A 83 -8.03 3.18 2.94
CA GLY A 83 -7.94 2.12 3.96
C GLY A 83 -9.29 1.61 4.49
N ASN A 84 -10.42 2.16 4.02
CA ASN A 84 -11.77 1.75 4.39
C ASN A 84 -12.06 1.76 5.92
N GLY A 85 -11.35 2.62 6.67
CA GLY A 85 -11.33 2.62 8.14
C GLY A 85 -12.68 2.91 8.80
N ALA A 86 -13.56 3.66 8.12
CA ALA A 86 -14.91 3.96 8.60
C ALA A 86 -15.76 2.69 8.87
N MET A 87 -15.45 1.57 8.23
CA MET A 87 -16.13 0.30 8.49
C MET A 87 -15.84 -0.27 9.89
N SER A 88 -14.73 0.15 10.49
CA SER A 88 -14.23 -0.35 11.78
C SER A 88 -14.35 0.68 12.91
N TRP A 89 -14.25 1.97 12.61
CA TRP A 89 -14.40 3.02 13.62
C TRP A 89 -15.83 3.01 14.22
N GLY A 90 -15.92 3.17 15.55
CA GLY A 90 -17.21 3.23 16.26
C GLY A 90 -17.92 1.90 16.51
N LYS A 91 -17.44 0.78 15.94
CA LYS A 91 -17.98 -0.57 16.22
C LYS A 91 -17.25 -1.30 17.36
N CYS A 92 -16.25 -0.65 17.93
CA CYS A 92 -15.38 -1.23 18.95
C CYS A 92 -15.37 -0.35 20.20
N SER A 93 -16.00 -0.82 21.27
CA SER A 93 -15.95 -0.19 22.61
C SER A 93 -14.79 -0.72 23.47
N ASP A 94 -14.23 -1.89 23.12
CA ASP A 94 -13.14 -2.55 23.82
C ASP A 94 -12.01 -2.89 22.84
N LEU A 95 -10.99 -2.02 22.80
CA LEU A 95 -9.83 -2.15 21.88
C LEU A 95 -9.06 -3.46 22.06
N GLN A 96 -9.20 -4.17 23.20
CA GLN A 96 -8.55 -5.46 23.44
C GLN A 96 -9.25 -6.64 22.73
N LYS A 97 -10.53 -6.51 22.38
CA LYS A 97 -11.33 -7.59 21.77
C LYS A 97 -11.54 -7.40 20.27
N CYS A 98 -11.22 -6.24 19.72
CA CYS A 98 -11.51 -5.92 18.34
C CYS A 98 -10.35 -6.25 17.42
N LYS A 99 -10.66 -6.94 16.33
CA LYS A 99 -9.78 -7.02 15.16
C LYS A 99 -9.78 -5.66 14.48
N LEU A 100 -8.66 -4.93 14.59
CA LEU A 100 -8.48 -3.64 13.92
C LEU A 100 -8.51 -3.84 12.39
N PRO A 101 -8.95 -2.82 11.62
CA PRO A 101 -8.92 -2.90 10.16
C PRO A 101 -7.49 -3.08 9.66
N PRO A 102 -7.32 -3.76 8.50
CA PRO A 102 -6.02 -3.86 7.88
C PRO A 102 -5.46 -2.47 7.58
N THR A 103 -4.17 -2.29 7.84
CA THR A 103 -3.44 -1.02 7.65
C THR A 103 -2.57 -1.02 6.38
N VAL A 104 -2.09 0.14 5.94
CA VAL A 104 -0.97 0.19 4.98
C VAL A 104 0.32 0.07 5.79
N ARG A 105 1.20 -0.87 5.43
CA ARG A 105 2.48 -1.07 6.10
C ARG A 105 3.65 -0.77 5.19
N LEU A 106 4.57 0.03 5.69
CA LEU A 106 5.86 0.33 5.06
C LEU A 106 6.93 -0.22 5.99
N LEU A 107 7.51 -1.37 5.63
CA LEU A 107 8.64 -1.95 6.36
C LEU A 107 9.91 -1.48 5.66
N VAL A 108 10.33 -0.27 6.02
CA VAL A 108 11.55 0.36 5.52
C VAL A 108 12.68 0.13 6.52
N GLU A 109 13.83 -0.34 6.06
CA GLU A 109 15.07 -0.21 6.83
C GLU A 109 15.48 1.27 6.78
N LEU A 110 15.21 1.98 7.87
CA LEU A 110 15.63 3.36 8.12
C LEU A 110 15.42 4.32 6.93
N MET A 111 14.17 4.75 6.71
CA MET A 111 13.96 6.06 6.11
C MET A 111 14.36 7.12 7.14
N GLU A 112 15.41 7.89 6.87
CA GLU A 112 15.52 9.22 7.49
C GLU A 112 14.26 9.99 7.10
N MET A 113 13.42 10.30 8.10
CA MET A 113 12.28 11.19 7.95
C MET A 113 12.81 12.61 7.71
N GLU A 114 13.33 12.91 6.54
CA GLU A 114 13.50 14.31 6.13
C GLU A 114 12.12 14.89 5.77
N SER A 115 11.44 15.34 6.83
CA SER A 115 10.42 16.38 6.86
C SER A 115 9.14 16.18 6.04
N CYS A 116 8.07 15.77 6.74
CA CYS A 116 6.72 16.28 6.47
C CYS A 116 6.68 17.79 6.75
N LEU A 117 7.31 18.61 5.91
CA LEU A 117 7.04 20.04 5.84
C LEU A 117 6.10 20.27 4.67
N ILE A 118 4.80 20.15 4.95
CA ILE A 118 3.78 20.79 4.12
C ILE A 118 3.88 22.28 4.47
N PRO A 119 4.19 23.19 3.52
CA PRO A 119 4.04 24.61 3.79
C PRO A 119 2.55 24.88 3.96
N VAL A 120 2.16 25.24 5.19
CA VAL A 120 0.91 25.94 5.44
C VAL A 120 1.09 27.32 4.82
N ILE A 121 0.36 27.59 3.73
CA ILE A 121 0.12 28.96 3.25
C ILE A 121 -0.98 29.55 4.13
#